data_AF-A0A4V6T589-F1
#
_entry.id   AF-A0A4V6T589-F1
#
_cell.length_a   1.000
_cell.length_b   1.000
_cell.length_c   1.000
_cell.angle_alpha   90.00
_cell.angle_beta   90.00
_cell.angle_gamma   90.00
#
_symmetry.space_group_name_H-M   'P 1'
#
loop_
_entity.id
_entity.type
_entity.pdbx_description
1 polymer ?
#
loop_
_entity_poly.entity_id
_entity_poly.type
_entity_poly.pdbx_seq_one_letter_code
_entity_poly.pdbx_strand_id
1 'polypeptide(L)'
;GYFVPQPVSLISSDNEPRRAYLISSWVKLRPIFLWILAHPGETSRIALKGPQWRSILDLASGLEYKAGPHTSKTHVEMEHLLQKLVSDGRHGVVLDLRKLPASPAYWQGQQLSLDKQPPVEVTRQILWELYEVSFRLEMMALD
;
A
#
# COMPACT_ATOMS: atom_id res chain seq x y z
N GLY A 1 12.32 -2.89 9.35
CA GLY A 1 11.43 -2.24 8.36
C GLY A 1 10.03 -2.22 8.92
N TYR A 2 9.02 -1.92 8.10
CA TYR A 2 7.60 -1.92 8.46
C TYR A 2 6.85 -2.88 7.54
N PHE A 3 5.87 -3.61 8.07
CA PHE A 3 5.05 -4.57 7.31
C PHE A 3 3.98 -3.91 6.44
N VAL A 4 3.62 -2.67 6.77
CA VAL A 4 2.73 -1.77 6.03
C VAL A 4 3.32 -0.36 6.04
N PRO A 5 2.90 0.58 5.17
CA PRO A 5 3.39 1.95 5.26
C PRO A 5 3.04 2.54 6.62
N GLN A 6 3.94 3.35 7.19
CA GLN A 6 3.62 4.04 8.44
C GLN A 6 2.44 4.99 8.22
N PRO A 7 1.41 5.00 9.09
CA PRO A 7 0.26 5.88 8.93
C PRO A 7 0.62 7.36 8.73
N VAL A 8 1.59 7.86 9.49
CA VAL A 8 2.04 9.25 9.37
C VAL A 8 2.59 9.56 7.96
N SER A 9 3.17 8.58 7.27
CA SER A 9 3.73 8.78 5.93
C SER A 9 2.66 9.03 4.86
N LEU A 10 1.40 8.70 5.13
CA LEU A 10 0.28 8.98 4.22
C LEU A 10 -0.24 10.43 4.36
N ILE A 11 0.01 11.07 5.50
CA ILE A 11 -0.56 12.39 5.85
C ILE A 11 0.48 13.47 6.10
N SER A 12 1.77 13.14 6.16
CA SER A 12 2.84 14.07 6.54
C SER A 12 3.17 15.14 5.50
N SER A 13 2.62 15.06 4.29
CA SER A 13 2.87 16.06 3.26
C SER A 13 1.88 17.22 3.38
N ASP A 14 2.35 18.46 3.26
CA ASP A 14 1.49 19.65 3.18
C ASP A 14 0.72 19.74 1.86
N ASN A 15 1.12 18.96 0.84
CA ASN A 15 0.47 18.90 -0.46
C ASN A 15 -0.76 17.96 -0.41
N GLU A 16 -1.96 18.52 -0.57
CA GLU A 16 -3.22 17.76 -0.50
C GLU A 16 -3.33 16.68 -1.58
N PRO A 17 -3.12 16.96 -2.89
CA PRO A 17 -3.05 15.90 -3.91
C PRO A 17 -2.11 14.77 -3.52
N ARG A 18 -0.97 15.10 -2.88
CA ARG A 18 -0.03 14.09 -2.40
C ARG A 18 -0.61 13.18 -1.33
N ARG A 19 -1.30 13.74 -0.34
CA ARG A 19 -2.00 12.95 0.68
C ARG A 19 -3.12 12.11 0.04
N ALA A 20 -3.86 12.68 -0.91
CA ALA A 20 -4.97 12.03 -1.59
C ALA A 20 -4.55 10.76 -2.34
N TYR A 21 -3.53 10.81 -3.20
CA TYR A 21 -3.08 9.59 -3.88
C TYR A 21 -2.39 8.61 -2.92
N LEU A 22 -1.66 9.08 -1.90
CA LEU A 22 -1.03 8.20 -0.91
C LEU A 22 -2.07 7.33 -0.20
N ILE A 23 -3.14 7.97 0.28
CA ILE A 23 -4.27 7.29 0.92
C ILE A 23 -4.97 6.35 -0.06
N SER A 24 -5.28 6.83 -1.27
CA SER A 24 -5.95 6.03 -2.28
C SER A 24 -5.13 4.82 -2.72
N SER A 25 -3.82 4.98 -2.94
CA SER A 25 -2.89 3.89 -3.26
C SER A 25 -2.86 2.83 -2.16
N TRP A 26 -2.81 3.24 -0.88
CA TRP A 26 -2.93 2.29 0.23
C TRP A 26 -4.25 1.51 0.16
N VAL A 27 -5.38 2.20 -0.05
CA VAL A 27 -6.71 1.54 -0.13
C VAL A 27 -6.78 0.53 -1.28
N LYS A 28 -6.12 0.78 -2.41
CA LYS A 28 -6.03 -0.21 -3.50
C LYS A 28 -5.22 -1.46 -3.10
N LEU A 29 -4.16 -1.28 -2.32
CA LEU A 29 -3.25 -2.34 -1.87
C LEU A 29 -3.79 -3.12 -0.66
N ARG A 30 -4.66 -2.49 0.14
CA ARG A 30 -5.27 -3.03 1.37
C ARG A 30 -5.70 -4.50 1.26
N PRO A 31 -6.39 -4.97 0.18
CA PRO A 31 -6.81 -6.37 0.09
C PRO A 31 -5.65 -7.38 0.18
N ILE A 32 -4.45 -7.04 -0.31
CA ILE A 32 -3.25 -7.91 -0.20
C ILE A 32 -2.88 -8.10 1.27
N PHE A 33 -2.81 -7.01 2.02
CA PHE A 33 -2.35 -7.04 3.41
C PHE A 33 -3.37 -7.68 4.34
N LEU A 34 -4.67 -7.47 4.09
CA LEU A 34 -5.72 -8.20 4.78
C LEU A 34 -5.66 -9.70 4.51
N TRP A 35 -5.34 -10.10 3.27
CA TRP A 35 -5.16 -11.50 2.94
C TRP A 35 -3.94 -12.11 3.64
N ILE A 36 -2.78 -11.42 3.62
CA ILE A 36 -1.55 -11.86 4.30
C ILE A 36 -1.81 -12.08 5.79
N LEU A 37 -2.56 -11.17 6.42
CA LEU A 37 -2.93 -11.26 7.83
C LEU A 37 -3.82 -12.48 8.10
N ALA A 38 -4.75 -12.81 7.20
CA ALA A 38 -5.59 -14.00 7.33
C ALA A 38 -4.86 -15.32 7.01
N HIS A 39 -3.73 -15.26 6.31
CA HIS A 39 -2.99 -16.43 5.81
C HIS A 39 -1.48 -16.26 6.05
N PRO A 40 -1.02 -16.31 7.32
CA PRO A 40 0.37 -16.08 7.66
C PRO A 40 1.29 -17.08 6.94
N GLY A 41 2.43 -16.59 6.45
CA GLY A 41 3.36 -17.35 5.62
C GLY A 41 4.73 -16.66 5.50
N GLU A 42 5.52 -16.99 4.49
CA GLU A 42 6.81 -16.29 4.29
C GLU A 42 6.64 -14.79 4.01
N THR A 43 5.54 -14.42 3.35
CA THR A 43 5.26 -13.04 2.95
C THR A 43 4.84 -12.14 4.12
N SER A 44 4.30 -12.70 5.21
CA SER A 44 3.97 -11.94 6.43
C SER A 44 5.22 -11.50 7.21
N ARG A 45 6.41 -11.98 6.84
CA ARG A 45 7.69 -11.62 7.48
C ARG A 45 8.46 -10.50 6.76
N ILE A 46 7.92 -9.96 5.65
CA ILE A 46 8.60 -8.95 4.85
C ILE A 46 8.44 -7.56 5.50
N ALA A 47 9.55 -6.97 5.94
CA ALA A 47 9.57 -5.66 6.57
C ALA A 47 10.35 -4.64 5.71
N LEU A 48 9.65 -3.65 5.14
CA LEU A 48 10.19 -2.68 4.18
C LEU A 48 10.60 -1.34 4.80
N LYS A 49 11.55 -0.64 4.20
CA LYS A 49 11.96 0.72 4.60
C LYS A 49 11.00 1.76 4.01
N GLY A 50 11.00 2.97 4.56
CA GLY A 50 10.18 4.09 4.08
C GLY A 50 10.27 4.34 2.56
N PRO A 51 11.48 4.40 1.95
CA PRO A 51 11.63 4.57 0.50
C PRO A 51 11.05 3.41 -0.34
N GLN A 52 11.07 2.19 0.18
CA GLN A 52 10.48 1.02 -0.46
C GLN A 52 8.95 1.11 -0.44
N TRP A 53 8.36 1.44 0.72
CA TRP A 53 6.92 1.71 0.83
C TRP A 53 6.48 2.82 -0.10
N ARG A 54 7.28 3.88 -0.15
CA ARG A 54 7.02 5.00 -1.03
C ARG A 54 6.97 4.57 -2.50
N SER A 55 7.89 3.71 -2.92
CA SER A 55 7.91 3.16 -4.27
C SER A 55 6.69 2.28 -4.57
N ILE A 56 6.24 1.47 -3.60
CA ILE A 56 5.01 0.67 -3.72
C ILE A 56 3.76 1.56 -3.89
N LEU A 57 3.65 2.63 -3.10
CA LEU A 57 2.52 3.55 -3.19
C LEU A 57 2.50 4.33 -4.51
N ASP A 58 3.67 4.67 -5.04
CA ASP A 58 3.83 5.34 -6.34
C ASP A 58 3.49 4.40 -7.52
N LEU A 59 3.89 3.12 -7.43
CA LEU A 59 3.46 2.06 -8.35
C LEU A 59 1.92 1.93 -8.38
N ALA A 60 1.28 1.90 -7.21
CA ALA A 60 -0.17 1.74 -7.10
C ALA A 60 -0.98 2.97 -7.57
N SER A 61 -0.39 4.16 -7.56
CA SER A 61 -1.02 5.38 -8.12
C SER A 61 -0.81 5.52 -9.62
N GLY A 62 0.13 4.78 -10.23
CA GLY A 62 0.52 4.97 -11.63
C GLY A 62 1.41 6.18 -11.86
N LEU A 63 2.08 6.69 -10.82
CA LEU A 63 3.04 7.76 -10.98
C LEU A 63 4.26 7.24 -11.74
N GLU A 64 4.38 7.62 -13.01
CA GLU A 64 5.57 7.32 -13.80
C GLU A 64 6.80 7.98 -13.16
N TYR A 65 7.81 7.16 -12.87
CA TYR A 65 9.04 7.66 -12.27
C TYR A 65 9.96 8.24 -13.35
N LYS A 66 10.25 9.54 -13.29
CA LYS A 66 11.36 10.14 -14.06
C LYS A 66 12.68 9.67 -13.43
N ALA A 67 13.30 8.67 -14.05
CA ALA A 67 14.37 7.87 -13.45
C ALA A 67 15.64 8.69 -13.09
N GLY A 68 16.11 8.49 -11.85
CA GLY A 68 17.53 8.53 -11.50
C GLY A 68 18.02 7.09 -11.23
N PRO A 69 19.33 6.82 -11.23
CA PRO A 69 19.86 5.45 -11.26
C PRO A 69 19.55 4.59 -10.02
N HIS A 70 19.39 5.19 -8.83
CA HIS A 70 19.08 4.45 -7.59
C HIS A 70 17.57 4.26 -7.34
N THR A 71 16.77 5.23 -7.79
CA THR A 71 15.31 5.20 -7.64
C THR A 71 14.68 4.22 -8.63
N SER A 72 15.27 4.05 -9.81
CA SER A 72 14.85 3.03 -10.78
C SER A 72 15.05 1.60 -10.26
N LYS A 73 16.20 1.31 -9.62
CA LYS A 73 16.47 -0.04 -9.06
C LYS A 73 15.48 -0.40 -7.95
N THR A 74 15.27 0.50 -7.00
CA THR A 74 14.32 0.29 -5.88
C THR A 74 12.91 0.05 -6.42
N HIS A 75 12.49 0.81 -7.43
CA HIS A 75 11.17 0.67 -8.04
C HIS A 75 10.98 -0.71 -8.69
N VAL A 76 11.95 -1.15 -9.50
CA VAL A 76 11.93 -2.49 -10.13
C VAL A 76 11.90 -3.59 -9.07
N GLU A 77 12.70 -3.48 -8.00
CA GLU A 77 12.68 -4.44 -6.89
C GLU A 77 11.30 -4.51 -6.21
N MET A 78 10.66 -3.36 -6.00
CA MET A 78 9.35 -3.29 -5.35
C MET A 78 8.22 -3.75 -6.26
N GLU A 79 8.33 -3.56 -7.57
CA GLU A 79 7.41 -4.13 -8.55
C GLU A 79 7.47 -5.66 -8.52
N HIS A 80 8.67 -6.26 -8.56
CA HIS A 80 8.84 -7.71 -8.44
C HIS A 80 8.29 -8.24 -7.11
N LEU A 81 8.49 -7.49 -6.02
CA LEU A 81 7.94 -7.84 -4.72
C LEU A 81 6.41 -7.88 -4.74
N LEU A 82 5.76 -6.83 -5.25
CA LEU A 82 4.31 -6.80 -5.42
C LEU A 82 3.82 -7.94 -6.31
N GLN A 83 4.51 -8.23 -7.41
CA GLN A 83 4.18 -9.36 -8.29
C GLN A 83 4.25 -10.69 -7.54
N LYS A 84 5.28 -10.91 -6.72
CA LYS A 84 5.39 -12.10 -5.87
C LYS A 84 4.24 -12.20 -4.87
N LEU A 85 3.85 -11.08 -4.24
CA LEU A 85 2.75 -11.02 -3.26
C LEU A 85 1.38 -11.27 -3.88
N VAL A 86 1.20 -10.99 -5.17
CA VAL A 86 -0.08 -11.22 -5.87
C VAL A 86 -0.12 -12.60 -6.54
N SER A 87 1.02 -13.13 -6.97
CA SER A 87 1.09 -14.37 -7.76
C SER A 87 0.92 -15.66 -6.95
N ASP A 88 0.93 -15.61 -5.61
CA ASP A 88 0.62 -16.78 -4.79
C ASP A 88 -0.89 -17.05 -4.88
N GLY A 89 -1.32 -17.73 -5.94
CA GLY A 89 -2.72 -17.94 -6.36
C GLY A 89 -3.65 -18.65 -5.37
N ARG A 90 -3.22 -18.87 -4.13
CA ARG A 90 -4.08 -19.17 -2.98
C ARG A 90 -4.88 -17.94 -2.52
N HIS A 91 -4.54 -16.76 -3.00
CA HIS A 91 -5.29 -15.53 -2.77
C HIS A 91 -6.54 -15.54 -3.66
N GLY A 92 -7.74 -15.63 -3.09
CA GLY A 92 -8.98 -15.30 -3.81
C GLY A 92 -9.06 -13.82 -4.25
N VAL A 93 -7.95 -13.08 -4.15
CA VAL A 93 -7.77 -11.67 -4.48
C VAL A 93 -6.83 -11.60 -5.68
N VAL A 94 -7.38 -11.50 -6.89
CA VAL A 94 -6.60 -11.27 -8.11
C VAL A 94 -6.41 -9.76 -8.27
N LEU A 95 -5.31 -9.23 -7.73
CA LEU A 95 -4.91 -7.84 -7.98
C LEU A 95 -4.06 -7.76 -9.24
N ASP A 96 -4.66 -7.43 -10.36
CA ASP A 96 -3.91 -7.19 -11.59
C ASP A 96 -3.06 -5.92 -11.44
N LEU A 97 -1.76 -6.10 -11.16
CA LEU A 97 -0.82 -5.00 -10.96
C LEU A 97 -0.71 -4.07 -12.17
N ARG A 98 -0.99 -4.56 -13.38
CA ARG A 98 -1.01 -3.73 -14.60
C ARG A 98 -2.22 -2.80 -14.62
N LYS A 99 -3.32 -3.22 -13.99
CA LYS A 99 -4.55 -2.43 -13.85
C LYS A 99 -4.63 -1.69 -12.53
N LEU A 100 -3.77 -1.98 -11.55
CA LEU A 100 -3.77 -1.36 -10.23
C LEU A 100 -3.72 0.18 -10.30
N PRO A 101 -2.87 0.81 -11.14
CA PRO A 101 -2.91 2.25 -11.37
C PRO A 101 -4.29 2.79 -11.74
N ALA A 102 -4.95 2.14 -12.69
CA ALA A 102 -6.26 2.55 -13.21
C ALA A 102 -7.44 2.10 -12.33
N SER A 103 -7.20 1.21 -11.36
CA SER A 103 -8.25 0.67 -10.51
C SER A 103 -8.73 1.73 -9.52
N PRO A 104 -10.05 1.94 -9.38
CA PRO A 104 -10.59 2.88 -8.39
C PRO A 104 -10.30 2.39 -6.96
N ALA A 105 -9.98 3.32 -6.07
CA ALA A 105 -9.90 3.05 -4.64
C ALA A 105 -11.30 3.18 -4.02
N TYR A 106 -11.80 2.11 -3.40
CA TYR A 106 -13.09 2.13 -2.69
C TYR A 106 -12.89 1.92 -1.19
N TRP A 107 -13.46 2.82 -0.39
CA TRP A 107 -13.56 2.69 1.05
C TRP A 107 -15.03 2.61 1.45
N GLN A 108 -15.47 1.48 2.01
CA GLN A 108 -16.86 1.26 2.45
C GLN A 108 -17.91 1.62 1.36
N GLY A 109 -17.62 1.30 0.10
CA GLY A 109 -18.49 1.61 -1.04
C GLY A 109 -18.33 3.03 -1.61
N GLN A 110 -17.61 3.92 -0.93
CA GLN A 110 -17.30 5.26 -1.42
C GLN A 110 -16.00 5.24 -2.25
N GLN A 111 -16.04 5.75 -3.47
CA GLN A 111 -14.85 5.95 -4.29
C GLN A 111 -14.01 7.11 -3.74
N LEU A 112 -12.71 6.89 -3.55
CA LEU A 112 -11.76 7.93 -3.17
C LEU A 112 -11.18 8.62 -4.42
N SER A 113 -10.89 9.91 -4.29
CA SER A 113 -10.22 10.69 -5.34
C SER A 113 -8.69 10.60 -5.18
N LEU A 114 -7.97 10.60 -6.30
CA LEU A 114 -6.51 10.71 -6.31
C LEU A 114 -6.01 12.14 -6.06
N ASP A 115 -6.86 13.14 -6.30
CA ASP A 115 -6.46 14.56 -6.26
C ASP A 115 -7.00 15.32 -5.04
N LYS A 116 -8.01 14.74 -4.38
CA LYS A 116 -8.69 15.36 -3.25
C LYS A 116 -8.66 14.44 -2.05
N GLN A 117 -8.24 14.96 -0.90
CA GLN A 117 -8.17 14.17 0.31
C GLN A 117 -9.57 13.72 0.75
N PRO A 118 -9.74 12.47 1.24
CA PRO A 118 -11.00 12.04 1.81
C PRO A 118 -11.40 12.91 3.02
N PRO A 119 -12.70 12.94 3.39
CA PRO A 119 -13.13 13.57 4.65
C PRO A 119 -12.29 13.11 5.85
N VAL A 120 -12.18 13.96 6.87
CA VAL A 120 -11.34 13.69 8.05
C VAL A 120 -11.74 12.38 8.73
N GLU A 121 -13.03 12.08 8.78
CA GLU A 121 -13.58 10.86 9.35
C GLU A 121 -13.12 9.62 8.57
N VAL A 122 -13.22 9.66 7.24
CA VAL A 122 -12.77 8.58 6.34
C VAL A 122 -11.25 8.40 6.45
N THR A 123 -10.50 9.51 6.44
CA THR A 123 -9.04 9.47 6.63
C THR A 123 -8.69 8.79 7.96
N ARG A 124 -9.37 9.14 9.05
CA ARG A 124 -9.13 8.56 10.38
C ARG A 124 -9.42 7.07 10.43
N GLN A 125 -10.50 6.62 9.80
CA GLN A 125 -10.84 5.19 9.70
C GLN A 125 -9.74 4.41 8.97
N ILE A 126 -9.27 4.95 7.84
CA ILE A 126 -8.19 4.33 7.04
C ILE A 126 -6.90 4.23 7.86
N LEU A 127 -6.51 5.32 8.54
CA LEU A 127 -5.31 5.32 9.38
C LEU A 127 -5.44 4.37 10.56
N TRP A 128 -6.61 4.29 11.18
CA TRP A 128 -6.87 3.38 12.29
C TRP A 128 -6.73 1.91 11.85
N GLU A 129 -7.31 1.53 10.72
CA GLU A 129 -7.14 0.17 10.18
C GLU A 129 -5.68 -0.11 9.83
N LEU A 130 -4.96 0.86 9.26
CA LEU A 130 -3.54 0.69 8.95
C LEU A 130 -2.70 0.47 10.23
N TYR A 131 -3.00 1.17 11.33
CA TYR A 131 -2.40 0.89 12.65
C TYR A 131 -2.73 -0.52 13.14
N GLU A 132 -3.99 -0.95 13.03
CA GLU A 132 -4.43 -2.28 13.46
C GLU A 132 -3.75 -3.40 12.66
N VAL A 133 -3.66 -3.24 11.34
CA VAL A 133 -2.98 -4.19 10.45
C VAL A 133 -1.48 -4.26 10.78
N SER A 134 -0.82 -3.11 10.99
CA SER A 134 0.59 -3.08 11.41
C SER A 134 0.80 -3.86 12.71
N PHE A 135 0.00 -3.56 13.73
CA PHE A 135 0.08 -4.21 15.03
C PHE A 135 -0.09 -5.72 14.95
N ARG A 136 -1.07 -6.20 14.18
CA ARG A 136 -1.32 -7.65 14.01
C ARG A 136 -0.19 -8.35 13.28
N LEU A 137 0.36 -7.73 12.23
CA LEU A 137 1.52 -8.30 11.51
C LEU A 137 2.77 -8.31 12.39
N GLU A 138 2.98 -7.28 13.21
CA GLU A 138 4.05 -7.25 14.20
C GLU A 138 3.91 -8.37 15.24
N MET A 139 2.69 -8.61 15.75
CA MET A 139 2.45 -9.74 16.66
C MET A 139 2.75 -11.10 16.00
N MET A 140 2.31 -11.32 14.76
CA MET A 140 2.58 -12.56 14.03
C MET A 140 4.07 -12.79 13.75
N ALA A 141 4.88 -11.74 13.75
CA ALA A 141 6.32 -11.85 13.54
C ALA A 141 7.10 -12.20 14.83
N LEU A 142 6.44 -12.19 16.00
CA LEU A 142 7.02 -12.61 17.27
C LEU A 142 6.95 -14.12 17.51
N ASP A 143 6.10 -14.83 16.75
CA ASP A 143 5.94 -16.30 16.77
C ASP A 143 6.86 -17.00 15.76
#